data_AF-A0A9E5M302-F1
#
_entry.id   AF-A0A9E5M302-F1
#
_cell.length_a   1.000
_cell.length_b   1.000
_cell.length_c   1.000
_cell.angle_alpha   90.00
_cell.angle_beta   90.00
_cell.angle_gamma   90.00
#
_symmetry.space_group_name_H-M   'P 1'
#
loop_
_entity.id
_entity.type
_entity.pdbx_description
1 polymer ?
#
loop_
_entity_poly.entity_id
_entity_poly.type
_entity_poly.pdbx_seq_one_letter_code
_entity_poly.pdbx_strand_id
1 'polypeptide(L)'
;MGLFFLATDAKANPPVVIPGQNYLSTDDNLMLDAMTATHGMSLMKRVEQAKERLQTMLNPLEWNHLKAPVEMQKQLFLVLYWMTEADNAEADVEEVLQEICRRGQPQPSEADSTLQEVLLYNFRTAQSLGVLGFQGQVSLAQGLTPLITQGAWENRHAHAIPILPPDRFPGVAHQLFNYEIFAGP
;
A
#
# COMPACT_ATOMS: atom_id res chain seq x y z
N MET A 1 46.09 -24.63 55.97
CA MET A 1 46.14 -26.09 55.78
C MET A 1 45.55 -26.40 54.41
N GLY A 2 46.36 -27.01 53.53
CA GLY A 2 45.89 -27.72 52.33
C GLY A 2 45.91 -26.95 51.00
N LEU A 3 46.79 -27.38 50.10
CA LEU A 3 47.03 -26.91 48.72
C LEU A 3 46.77 -28.07 47.73
N PHE A 4 46.21 -27.72 46.55
CA PHE A 4 46.27 -28.33 45.20
C PHE A 4 45.77 -29.79 44.99
N PHE A 5 45.21 -30.21 43.84
CA PHE A 5 45.33 -29.95 42.38
C PHE A 5 43.97 -30.37 41.70
N LEU A 6 43.58 -30.11 40.44
CA LEU A 6 44.21 -29.70 39.17
C LEU A 6 43.11 -29.10 38.26
N ALA A 7 43.52 -28.21 37.36
CA ALA A 7 42.70 -27.57 36.34
C ALA A 7 42.42 -28.48 35.13
N THR A 8 41.31 -28.22 34.44
CA THR A 8 41.31 -28.09 32.97
C THR A 8 40.39 -26.96 32.55
N ASP A 9 40.95 -26.15 31.67
CA ASP A 9 40.48 -24.94 31.03
C ASP A 9 39.42 -25.24 29.95
N ALA A 10 38.39 -24.40 29.84
CA ALA A 10 37.94 -23.86 28.54
C ALA A 10 36.76 -22.89 28.70
N LYS A 11 37.09 -21.60 28.53
CA LYS A 11 36.31 -20.59 27.78
C LYS A 11 34.94 -20.11 28.30
N ALA A 12 35.00 -18.85 28.74
CA ALA A 12 34.21 -17.72 28.24
C ALA A 12 32.72 -17.63 28.63
N ASN A 13 32.48 -16.72 29.59
CA ASN A 13 31.45 -15.67 29.58
C ASN A 13 30.16 -16.00 28.80
N PRO A 14 29.02 -16.30 29.46
CA PRO A 14 27.73 -16.20 28.77
C PRO A 14 27.47 -14.72 28.46
N PRO A 15 27.28 -14.33 27.19
CA PRO A 15 26.92 -12.96 26.88
C PRO A 15 25.52 -12.69 27.42
N VAL A 16 25.39 -11.54 28.09
CA VAL A 16 24.11 -10.94 28.47
C VAL A 16 23.28 -10.77 27.20
N VAL A 17 22.27 -11.61 27.01
CA VAL A 17 21.28 -11.44 25.94
C VAL A 17 20.25 -10.44 26.43
N ILE A 18 20.30 -9.25 25.85
CA ILE A 18 19.27 -8.22 25.94
C ILE A 18 18.05 -8.77 25.16
N PRO A 19 16.85 -8.87 25.77
CA PRO A 19 15.67 -9.36 25.07
C PRO A 19 15.14 -8.26 24.16
N GLY A 20 15.56 -8.31 22.90
CA GLY A 20 15.05 -7.50 21.82
C GLY A 20 15.64 -8.02 20.52
N GLN A 21 14.80 -8.16 19.49
CA GLN A 21 15.10 -8.60 18.12
C GLN A 21 14.81 -10.07 17.82
N ASN A 22 13.60 -10.34 17.33
CA ASN A 22 13.34 -10.54 15.90
C ASN A 22 11.95 -11.16 15.72
N TYR A 23 10.95 -10.33 15.45
CA TYR A 23 9.64 -10.75 14.94
C TYR A 23 9.54 -10.45 13.43
N LEU A 24 10.57 -10.81 12.67
CA LEU A 24 10.41 -10.94 11.22
C LEU A 24 10.26 -12.43 10.96
N SER A 25 9.03 -12.80 10.63
CA SER A 25 8.70 -14.15 10.19
C SER A 25 9.48 -14.45 8.91
N THR A 26 9.72 -15.72 8.62
CA THR A 26 10.47 -16.12 7.41
C THR A 26 9.84 -15.58 6.11
N ASP A 27 8.54 -15.26 6.14
CA ASP A 27 7.81 -14.63 5.03
C ASP A 27 8.19 -13.14 4.84
N ASP A 28 8.54 -12.43 5.91
CA ASP A 28 8.93 -11.01 5.84
C ASP A 28 10.30 -10.85 5.14
N ASN A 29 11.20 -11.81 5.33
CA ASN A 29 12.50 -11.83 4.63
C ASN A 29 12.34 -12.15 3.13
N LEU A 30 11.43 -13.07 2.77
CA LEU A 30 11.08 -13.34 1.37
C LEU A 30 10.40 -12.14 0.68
N MET A 31 9.65 -11.32 1.43
CA MET A 31 9.06 -10.07 0.93
C MET A 31 10.09 -8.94 0.78
N LEU A 32 11.02 -8.78 1.73
CA LEU A 32 12.15 -7.87 1.59
C LEU A 32 12.98 -8.21 0.34
N ASP A 33 13.16 -9.50 0.05
CA ASP A 33 13.81 -9.99 -1.17
C ASP A 33 12.98 -9.68 -2.43
N ALA A 34 11.65 -9.74 -2.37
CA ALA A 34 10.77 -9.36 -3.49
C ALA A 34 10.76 -7.85 -3.76
N MET A 35 10.79 -7.02 -2.71
CA MET A 35 10.88 -5.55 -2.81
C MET A 35 12.28 -5.10 -3.27
N THR A 36 13.34 -5.81 -2.88
CA THR A 36 14.69 -5.59 -3.43
C THR A 36 14.83 -6.09 -4.86
N ALA A 37 14.10 -7.13 -5.28
CA ALA A 37 14.06 -7.54 -6.69
C ALA A 37 13.47 -6.46 -7.60
N THR A 38 12.52 -5.66 -7.12
CA THR A 38 12.00 -4.47 -7.83
C THR A 38 13.04 -3.35 -7.92
N HIS A 39 13.93 -3.22 -6.93
CA HIS A 39 15.05 -2.25 -6.94
C HIS A 39 16.12 -2.56 -8.01
N GLY A 40 16.13 -3.78 -8.57
CA GLY A 40 17.01 -4.14 -9.68
C GLY A 40 16.45 -3.81 -11.07
N MET A 41 15.20 -3.37 -11.18
CA MET A 41 14.56 -3.00 -12.44
C MET A 41 14.85 -1.55 -12.80
N SER A 42 15.04 -1.25 -14.10
CA SER A 42 15.14 0.14 -14.55
C SER A 42 13.86 0.91 -14.21
N LEU A 43 13.98 2.19 -13.85
CA LEU A 43 12.85 3.06 -13.49
C LEU A 43 11.68 2.94 -14.49
N MET A 44 12.00 3.00 -15.79
CA MET A 44 11.02 2.84 -16.86
C MET A 44 10.22 1.52 -16.78
N LYS A 45 10.86 0.40 -16.42
CA LYS A 45 10.16 -0.88 -16.28
C LYS A 45 9.24 -0.90 -15.05
N ARG A 46 9.61 -0.21 -13.97
CA ARG A 46 8.76 -0.08 -12.78
C ARG A 46 7.53 0.77 -13.07
N VAL A 47 7.69 1.87 -13.81
CA VAL A 47 6.57 2.70 -14.28
C VAL A 47 5.61 1.88 -15.15
N GLU A 48 6.12 1.17 -16.15
CA GLU A 48 5.28 0.33 -17.03
C GLU A 48 4.56 -0.78 -16.25
N GLN A 49 5.25 -1.43 -15.30
CA GLN A 49 4.61 -2.43 -14.43
C GLN A 49 3.48 -1.81 -13.60
N ALA A 50 3.71 -0.65 -12.99
CA ALA A 50 2.69 0.05 -12.22
C ALA A 50 1.50 0.43 -13.11
N LYS A 51 1.76 0.92 -14.33
CA LYS A 51 0.73 1.22 -15.33
C LYS A 51 -0.10 -0.01 -15.69
N GLU A 52 0.53 -1.14 -16.03
CA GLU A 52 -0.18 -2.38 -16.39
C GLU A 52 -1.06 -2.89 -15.24
N ARG A 53 -0.54 -2.82 -14.01
CA ARG A 53 -1.26 -3.23 -12.81
C ARG A 53 -2.46 -2.32 -12.53
N LEU A 54 -2.25 -1.01 -12.62
CA LEU A 54 -3.33 -0.03 -12.50
C LEU A 54 -4.36 -0.22 -13.63
N GLN A 55 -3.96 -0.37 -14.89
CA GLN A 55 -4.91 -0.62 -16.00
C GLN A 55 -5.78 -1.86 -15.77
N THR A 56 -5.18 -2.95 -15.30
CA THR A 56 -5.90 -4.18 -14.95
C THR A 56 -6.85 -3.92 -13.79
N MET A 57 -6.35 -3.29 -12.73
CA MET A 57 -7.09 -3.00 -11.52
C MET A 57 -8.17 -1.95 -11.71
N LEU A 58 -8.09 -1.08 -12.73
CA LEU A 58 -9.04 0.00 -13.03
C LEU A 58 -9.99 -0.36 -14.19
N ASN A 59 -9.99 -1.63 -14.60
CA ASN A 59 -10.90 -2.14 -15.64
C ASN A 59 -12.33 -2.23 -15.08
N PRO A 60 -13.34 -1.61 -15.73
CA PRO A 60 -14.73 -1.67 -15.28
C PRO A 60 -15.26 -3.08 -15.07
N LEU A 61 -14.80 -4.04 -15.88
CA LEU A 61 -15.24 -5.43 -15.77
C LEU A 61 -14.80 -6.03 -14.43
N GLU A 62 -13.54 -5.84 -14.04
CA GLU A 62 -12.99 -6.32 -12.77
C GLU A 62 -13.68 -5.66 -11.56
N TRP A 63 -14.02 -4.38 -11.67
CA TRP A 63 -14.73 -3.65 -10.62
C TRP A 63 -16.17 -4.05 -10.42
N ASN A 64 -16.89 -4.32 -11.50
CA ASN A 64 -18.27 -4.75 -11.42
C ASN A 64 -18.43 -6.10 -10.69
N HIS A 65 -17.33 -6.84 -10.52
CA HIS A 65 -17.28 -8.07 -9.72
C HIS A 65 -17.05 -7.84 -8.23
N LEU A 66 -16.50 -6.68 -7.84
CA LEU A 66 -16.34 -6.30 -6.43
C LEU A 66 -17.72 -5.96 -5.87
N LYS A 67 -18.20 -6.77 -4.92
CA LYS A 67 -19.53 -6.58 -4.33
C LYS A 67 -19.48 -6.35 -2.83
N ALA A 68 -18.46 -6.88 -2.16
CA ALA A 68 -18.31 -6.71 -0.74
C ALA A 68 -17.52 -5.45 -0.40
N PRO A 69 -17.93 -4.66 0.62
CA PRO A 69 -17.21 -3.47 1.04
C PRO A 69 -15.72 -3.70 1.36
N VAL A 70 -15.40 -4.87 1.93
CA VAL A 70 -14.03 -5.27 2.26
C VAL A 70 -13.16 -5.47 1.01
N GLU A 71 -13.74 -5.96 -0.09
CA GLU A 71 -13.04 -6.17 -1.36
C GLU A 71 -12.74 -4.84 -2.04
N MET A 72 -13.68 -3.90 -1.98
CA MET A 72 -13.51 -2.54 -2.53
C MET A 72 -12.44 -1.76 -1.76
N GLN A 73 -12.45 -1.85 -0.44
CA GLN A 73 -11.40 -1.26 0.41
C GLN A 73 -10.04 -1.85 0.05
N LYS A 74 -9.95 -3.18 -0.04
CA LYS A 74 -8.72 -3.86 -0.44
C LYS A 74 -8.23 -3.37 -1.81
N GLN A 75 -9.15 -3.23 -2.77
CA GLN A 75 -8.84 -2.74 -4.10
C GLN A 75 -8.29 -1.31 -4.07
N LEU A 76 -8.88 -0.41 -3.28
CA LEU A 76 -8.39 0.96 -3.15
C LEU A 76 -6.96 0.99 -2.60
N PHE A 77 -6.67 0.18 -1.58
CA PHE A 77 -5.33 0.10 -1.01
C PHE A 77 -4.28 -0.41 -2.00
N LEU A 78 -4.63 -1.42 -2.81
CA LEU A 78 -3.75 -1.92 -3.86
C LEU A 78 -3.53 -0.88 -4.97
N VAL A 79 -4.57 -0.11 -5.32
CA VAL A 79 -4.43 0.99 -6.29
C VAL A 79 -3.46 2.06 -5.75
N LEU A 80 -3.60 2.46 -4.48
CA LEU A 80 -2.70 3.42 -3.85
C LEU A 80 -1.26 2.92 -3.77
N TYR A 81 -1.06 1.62 -3.53
CA TYR A 81 0.26 1.01 -3.61
C TYR A 81 0.89 1.20 -4.99
N TRP A 82 0.18 0.85 -6.07
CA TRP A 82 0.73 0.97 -7.42
C TRP A 82 0.91 2.42 -7.88
N MET A 83 0.05 3.34 -7.42
CA MET A 83 0.27 4.77 -7.62
C MET A 83 1.54 5.25 -6.93
N THR A 84 1.81 4.75 -5.71
CA THR A 84 3.04 5.07 -4.96
C THR A 84 4.27 4.47 -5.65
N GLU A 85 4.17 3.27 -6.21
CA GLU A 85 5.26 2.68 -6.98
C GLU A 85 5.57 3.46 -8.26
N ALA A 86 4.56 4.04 -8.91
CA ALA A 86 4.76 4.96 -10.04
C ALA A 86 5.46 6.25 -9.58
N ASP A 87 5.03 6.85 -8.47
CA ASP A 87 5.64 8.05 -7.87
C ASP A 87 7.09 7.82 -7.45
N ASN A 88 7.37 6.70 -6.77
CA ASN A 88 8.71 6.25 -6.39
C ASN A 88 9.63 6.03 -7.61
N ALA A 89 9.05 5.76 -8.78
CA ALA A 89 9.75 5.61 -10.04
C ALA A 89 9.83 6.92 -10.85
N GLU A 90 9.55 8.06 -10.19
CA GLU A 90 9.60 9.42 -10.74
C GLU A 90 8.58 9.70 -11.87
N ALA A 91 7.51 8.90 -11.94
CA ALA A 91 6.41 9.18 -12.87
C ALA A 91 5.40 10.17 -12.25
N ASP A 92 4.85 11.05 -13.08
CA ASP A 92 3.72 11.87 -12.67
C ASP A 92 2.46 11.00 -12.55
N VAL A 93 2.02 10.80 -11.31
CA VAL A 93 0.84 9.99 -10.97
C VAL A 93 -0.43 10.54 -11.61
N GLU A 94 -0.55 11.86 -11.78
CA GLU A 94 -1.69 12.50 -12.42
C GLU A 94 -1.73 12.18 -13.91
N GLU A 95 -0.59 12.28 -14.60
CA GLU A 95 -0.48 11.88 -16.02
C GLU A 95 -0.72 10.38 -16.21
N VAL A 96 -0.16 9.54 -15.32
CA VAL A 96 -0.36 8.08 -15.34
C VAL A 96 -1.85 7.76 -15.19
N LEU A 97 -2.54 8.34 -14.21
CA LEU A 97 -3.97 8.10 -14.03
C LEU A 97 -4.78 8.64 -15.21
N GLN A 98 -4.44 9.81 -15.75
CA GLN A 98 -5.12 10.38 -16.91
C GLN A 98 -5.05 9.43 -18.11
N GLU A 99 -3.86 8.88 -18.39
CA GLU A 99 -3.64 7.93 -19.47
C GLU A 99 -4.51 6.67 -19.30
N ILE A 100 -4.52 6.12 -18.09
CA ILE A 100 -5.23 4.88 -17.77
C ILE A 100 -6.75 5.08 -17.81
N CYS A 101 -7.26 6.14 -17.18
CA CYS A 101 -8.69 6.44 -17.12
C CYS A 101 -9.25 6.78 -18.50
N ARG A 102 -8.45 7.42 -19.37
CA ARG A 102 -8.85 7.73 -20.75
C ARG A 102 -9.10 6.49 -21.60
N ARG A 103 -8.53 5.32 -21.25
CA ARG A 103 -8.74 4.03 -21.94
C ARG A 103 -8.57 4.10 -23.46
N GLY A 104 -7.60 4.91 -23.92
CA GLY A 104 -7.32 5.12 -25.34
C GLY A 104 -8.34 5.97 -26.10
N GLN A 105 -9.34 6.55 -25.43
CA GLN A 105 -10.31 7.46 -26.07
C GLN A 105 -9.70 8.86 -26.31
N PRO A 106 -10.19 9.63 -27.31
CA PRO A 106 -9.72 10.99 -27.54
C PRO A 106 -10.05 11.95 -26.38
N GLN A 107 -11.20 11.73 -25.74
CA GLN A 107 -11.67 12.48 -24.58
C GLN A 107 -12.15 11.50 -23.50
N PRO A 108 -11.80 11.73 -22.22
CA PRO A 108 -12.30 10.92 -21.12
C PRO A 108 -13.81 11.09 -20.96
N SER A 109 -14.51 10.02 -20.59
CA SER A 109 -15.91 10.13 -20.18
C SER A 109 -16.01 10.82 -18.81
N GLU A 110 -17.19 11.33 -18.46
CA GLU A 110 -17.44 11.93 -17.13
C GLU A 110 -17.13 10.96 -15.98
N ALA A 111 -17.42 9.66 -16.16
CA ALA A 111 -17.08 8.63 -15.21
C ALA A 111 -15.56 8.42 -15.08
N ASP A 112 -14.82 8.49 -16.20
CA ASP A 112 -13.36 8.37 -16.19
C ASP A 112 -12.68 9.60 -15.56
N SER A 113 -13.24 10.80 -15.76
CA SER A 113 -12.77 12.02 -15.08
C SER A 113 -13.04 11.97 -13.58
N THR A 114 -14.24 11.53 -13.18
CA THR A 114 -14.59 11.35 -11.76
C THR A 114 -13.68 10.32 -11.09
N LEU A 115 -13.37 9.24 -11.80
CA LEU A 115 -12.42 8.23 -11.33
C LEU A 115 -11.04 8.79 -11.03
N GLN A 116 -10.50 9.52 -12.00
CA GLN A 116 -9.20 10.15 -11.86
C GLN A 116 -9.18 11.07 -10.63
N GLU A 117 -10.21 11.90 -10.47
CA GLU A 117 -10.31 12.84 -9.36
C GLU A 117 -10.35 12.15 -7.99
N VAL A 118 -11.19 11.11 -7.83
CA VAL A 118 -11.31 10.38 -6.56
C VAL A 118 -10.01 9.65 -6.21
N LEU A 119 -9.33 9.05 -7.18
CA LEU A 119 -8.06 8.37 -6.94
C LEU A 119 -6.96 9.37 -6.55
N LEU A 120 -6.88 10.51 -7.23
CA LEU A 120 -5.91 11.56 -6.89
C LEU A 120 -6.18 12.15 -5.50
N TYR A 121 -7.46 12.37 -5.16
CA TYR A 121 -7.83 12.83 -3.83
C TYR A 121 -7.39 11.84 -2.74
N ASN A 122 -7.68 10.54 -2.92
CA ASN A 122 -7.26 9.51 -1.98
C ASN A 122 -5.74 9.39 -1.87
N PHE A 123 -5.02 9.54 -2.98
CA PHE A 123 -3.56 9.51 -2.99
C PHE A 123 -2.96 10.68 -2.22
N ARG A 124 -3.41 11.92 -2.50
CA ARG A 124 -2.97 13.12 -1.77
C ARG A 124 -3.31 13.04 -0.29
N THR A 125 -4.48 12.49 0.05
CA THR A 125 -4.89 12.26 1.43
C THR A 125 -3.96 11.27 2.11
N ALA A 126 -3.71 10.10 1.50
CA ALA A 126 -2.79 9.10 2.01
C ALA A 126 -1.36 9.65 2.18
N GLN A 127 -0.90 10.50 1.25
CA GLN A 127 0.38 11.20 1.34
C GLN A 127 0.43 12.12 2.57
N SER A 128 -0.61 12.94 2.78
CA SER A 128 -0.70 13.86 3.92
C SER A 128 -0.77 13.16 5.29
N LEU A 129 -1.26 11.91 5.31
CA LEU A 129 -1.32 11.05 6.49
C LEU A 129 -0.02 10.25 6.71
N GLY A 130 0.96 10.37 5.81
CA GLY A 130 2.20 9.60 5.85
C GLY A 130 2.00 8.09 5.61
N VAL A 131 0.84 7.69 5.08
CA VAL A 131 0.48 6.30 4.78
C VAL A 131 1.28 5.76 3.60
N LEU A 132 1.81 6.63 2.74
CA LEU A 132 2.63 6.23 1.60
C LEU A 132 4.11 5.99 1.96
N GLY A 133 4.49 6.07 3.23
CA GLY A 133 5.83 5.70 3.70
C GLY A 133 6.07 4.18 3.66
N PHE A 134 7.32 3.74 3.85
CA PHE A 134 7.72 2.33 3.71
C PHE A 134 6.80 1.33 4.42
N GLN A 135 6.52 1.53 5.72
CA GLN A 135 5.64 0.62 6.48
C GLN A 135 4.20 0.60 5.96
N GLY A 136 3.71 1.75 5.51
CA GLY A 136 2.38 1.86 4.92
C GLY A 136 2.31 1.19 3.54
N GLN A 137 3.34 1.33 2.71
CA GLN A 137 3.44 0.64 1.42
C GLN A 137 3.40 -0.89 1.58
N VAL A 138 4.07 -1.46 2.60
CA VAL A 138 3.99 -2.90 2.89
C VAL A 138 2.54 -3.32 3.21
N SER A 139 1.83 -2.52 4.01
CA SER A 139 0.42 -2.79 4.34
C SER A 139 -0.48 -2.66 3.10
N LEU A 140 -0.28 -1.60 2.31
CA LEU A 140 -1.03 -1.34 1.08
C LEU A 140 -0.83 -2.45 0.03
N ALA A 141 0.39 -2.96 -0.13
CA ALA A 141 0.71 -4.07 -1.04
C ALA A 141 -0.04 -5.36 -0.70
N GLN A 142 -0.36 -5.56 0.58
CA GLN A 142 -1.15 -6.68 1.07
C GLN A 142 -2.66 -6.39 1.07
N GLY A 143 -3.05 -5.14 0.78
CA GLY A 143 -4.41 -4.65 0.89
C GLY A 143 -4.91 -4.58 2.34
N LEU A 144 -3.99 -4.38 3.28
CA LEU A 144 -4.26 -4.19 4.70
C LEU A 144 -4.33 -2.71 5.07
N THR A 145 -5.04 -2.42 6.16
CA THR A 145 -5.21 -1.08 6.71
C THR A 145 -3.88 -0.49 7.19
N PRO A 146 -3.32 0.54 6.51
CA PRO A 146 -2.01 1.08 6.88
C PRO A 146 -2.09 1.97 8.12
N LEU A 147 -0.94 2.19 8.77
CA LEU A 147 -0.81 3.10 9.90
C LEU A 147 -0.58 4.54 9.41
N ILE A 148 -1.22 5.49 10.07
CA ILE A 148 -0.99 6.93 9.89
C ILE A 148 0.27 7.31 10.65
N THR A 149 1.20 7.97 9.96
CA THR A 149 2.51 8.36 10.51
C THR A 149 2.70 9.87 10.57
N GLN A 150 1.72 10.65 10.10
CA GLN A 150 1.78 12.12 10.10
C GLN A 150 0.46 12.75 10.54
N GLY A 151 0.57 13.93 11.15
CA GLY A 151 -0.57 14.77 11.51
C GLY A 151 -1.27 14.39 12.82
N ALA A 152 -2.45 14.97 13.05
CA ALA A 152 -3.18 14.84 14.31
C ALA A 152 -3.69 13.42 14.63
N TRP A 153 -3.60 12.51 13.66
CA TRP A 153 -4.10 11.14 13.73
C TRP A 153 -2.99 10.09 13.72
N GLU A 154 -1.75 10.49 14.02
CA GLU A 154 -0.60 9.60 14.09
C GLU A 154 -0.85 8.39 15.00
N ASN A 155 -0.33 7.23 14.61
CA ASN A 155 -0.51 5.93 15.27
C ASN A 155 -1.93 5.35 15.22
N ARG A 156 -2.81 5.93 14.39
CA ARG A 156 -4.11 5.33 14.07
C ARG A 156 -4.08 4.61 12.74
N HIS A 157 -5.04 3.72 12.51
CA HIS A 157 -5.21 3.06 11.23
C HIS A 157 -6.00 3.94 10.25
N ALA A 158 -5.59 3.93 8.99
CA ALA A 158 -6.28 4.62 7.90
C ALA A 158 -7.29 3.68 7.22
N HIS A 159 -8.58 3.94 7.38
CA HIS A 159 -9.65 3.10 6.85
C HIS A 159 -10.23 3.71 5.57
N ALA A 160 -10.61 2.87 4.61
CA ALA A 160 -11.43 3.31 3.49
C ALA A 160 -12.91 3.17 3.88
N ILE A 161 -13.66 4.28 3.84
CA ILE A 161 -15.07 4.30 4.26
C ILE A 161 -15.94 4.66 3.05
N PRO A 162 -17.04 3.92 2.79
CA PRO A 162 -17.98 4.28 1.75
C PRO A 162 -18.81 5.51 2.18
N ILE A 163 -18.75 6.59 1.41
CA ILE A 163 -19.39 7.88 1.72
C ILE A 163 -20.69 8.10 0.98
N LEU A 164 -20.89 7.50 -0.21
CA LEU A 164 -22.17 7.69 -0.90
C LEU A 164 -23.27 6.84 -0.25
N PRO A 165 -24.44 7.43 0.07
CA PRO A 165 -25.61 6.68 0.52
C PRO A 165 -26.03 5.71 -0.60
N PRO A 166 -25.96 4.39 -0.38
CA PRO A 166 -26.29 3.38 -1.40
C PRO A 166 -27.69 3.57 -1.99
N ASP A 167 -28.60 4.08 -1.16
CA ASP A 167 -30.01 4.29 -1.44
C ASP A 167 -30.28 5.40 -2.47
N ARG A 168 -29.35 6.37 -2.59
CA ARG A 168 -29.48 7.51 -3.51
C ARG A 168 -28.78 7.30 -4.84
N PHE A 169 -27.75 6.45 -4.88
CA PHE A 169 -26.92 6.23 -6.05
C PHE A 169 -26.64 4.74 -6.29
N PRO A 170 -27.69 3.92 -6.53
CA PRO A 170 -27.57 2.47 -6.59
C PRO A 170 -26.65 1.96 -7.72
N GLY A 171 -26.48 2.76 -8.79
CA GLY A 171 -25.60 2.42 -9.92
C GLY A 171 -24.10 2.57 -9.64
N VAL A 172 -23.72 3.33 -8.61
CA VAL A 172 -22.33 3.58 -8.22
C VAL A 172 -22.04 3.17 -6.77
N ALA A 173 -23.06 2.75 -6.00
CA ALA A 173 -22.99 2.31 -4.60
C ALA A 173 -21.87 1.29 -4.29
N HIS A 174 -21.45 0.54 -5.31
CA HIS A 174 -20.48 -0.54 -5.24
C HIS A 174 -19.18 -0.25 -6.03
N GLN A 175 -18.92 1.02 -6.35
CA GLN A 175 -17.74 1.41 -7.12
C GLN A 175 -16.70 2.04 -6.20
N LEU A 176 -15.44 1.96 -6.64
CA LEU A 176 -14.29 2.52 -5.91
C LEU A 176 -14.47 4.02 -5.59
N PHE A 177 -15.26 4.74 -6.41
CA PHE A 177 -15.61 6.16 -6.26
C PHE A 177 -16.21 6.55 -4.92
N ASN A 178 -16.80 5.58 -4.21
CA ASN A 178 -17.50 5.88 -2.97
C ASN A 178 -16.58 5.86 -1.77
N TYR A 179 -15.34 5.42 -1.91
CA TYR A 179 -14.44 5.24 -0.79
C TYR A 179 -13.48 6.42 -0.67
N GLU A 180 -13.41 7.00 0.53
CA GLU A 180 -12.31 7.88 0.92
C GLU A 180 -11.54 7.26 2.09
N ILE A 181 -10.24 7.55 2.11
CA ILE A 181 -9.38 7.25 3.24
C ILE A 181 -9.63 8.25 4.37
N PHE A 182 -9.93 7.71 5.55
CA PHE A 182 -10.09 8.46 6.80
C PHE A 182 -9.18 7.92 7.88
N ALA A 183 -8.85 8.78 8.84
CA ALA A 183 -8.38 8.34 10.14
C ALA A 183 -9.50 7.58 10.88
N GLY A 184 -9.23 6.35 11.28
CA GLY A 184 -10.16 5.58 12.11
C GLY A 184 -10.38 6.19 13.49
N PRO A 185 -11.53 5.87 14.15
CA PRO A 185 -11.76 6.20 15.54
C PRO A 185 -10.72 5.58 16.47
#